data_AF-M4EWD4-F1
#
_entry.id   AF-M4EWD4-F1
#
_cell.length_a   1.000
_cell.length_b   1.000
_cell.length_c   1.000
_cell.angle_alpha   90.00
_cell.angle_beta   90.00
_cell.angle_gamma   90.00
#
_symmetry.space_group_name_H-M   'P 1'
#
loop_
_entity.id
_entity.type
_entity.pdbx_description
1 polymer ?
#
loop_
_entity_poly.entity_id
_entity_poly.type
_entity_poly.pdbx_seq_one_letter_code
_entity_poly.pdbx_strand_id
1 'polypeptide(L)'
;MEDAAPAEISRVQNWQWIRYEVELDGDGLGVRVNKELFERVVEEEMERIEKEVGKDKFKKGMYKDNCKKFTKQCTASELDDFLTLAVYDHIVAHYPNNVSRP
;
A
#
# COMPACT_ATOMS: atom_id res chain seq x y z
N MET A 1 13.02 -7.39 -10.11
CA MET A 1 12.48 -8.41 -9.19
C MET A 1 12.14 -7.65 -7.93
N GLU A 2 10.86 -7.38 -7.70
CA GLU A 2 10.42 -6.77 -6.45
C GLU A 2 10.07 -7.91 -5.49
N ASP A 3 10.64 -7.86 -4.29
CA ASP A 3 10.25 -8.70 -3.16
C ASP A 3 9.37 -7.88 -2.20
N ALA A 4 9.02 -8.44 -1.04
CA ALA A 4 8.14 -7.75 -0.08
C ALA A 4 8.83 -6.58 0.62
N ALA A 5 10.17 -6.54 0.66
CA ALA A 5 10.92 -5.55 1.44
C ALA A 5 10.69 -4.09 0.97
N PRO A 6 10.69 -3.76 -0.34
CA PRO A 6 10.27 -2.46 -0.85
C PRO A 6 8.87 -2.05 -0.38
N ALA A 7 7.91 -2.96 -0.39
CA ALA A 7 6.55 -2.67 0.07
C ALA A 7 6.50 -2.44 1.60
N GLU A 8 7.31 -3.16 2.37
CA GLU A 8 7.44 -2.95 3.83
C GLU A 8 7.99 -1.56 4.13
N ILE A 9 9.14 -1.19 3.56
CA ILE A 9 9.74 0.12 3.86
C ILE A 9 8.82 1.27 3.41
N SER A 10 8.14 1.13 2.26
CA SER A 10 7.16 2.11 1.80
C SER A 10 5.98 2.26 2.74
N ARG A 11 5.37 1.18 3.24
CA ARG A 11 4.23 1.29 4.17
C ARG A 11 4.65 1.89 5.51
N VAL A 12 5.80 1.46 6.04
CA VAL A 12 6.30 1.89 7.36
C VAL A 12 6.63 3.37 7.32
N GLN A 13 7.22 3.86 6.23
CA GLN A 13 7.53 5.28 6.06
C GLN A 13 6.25 6.14 6.07
N ASN A 14 5.23 5.73 5.31
CA ASN A 14 3.95 6.43 5.29
C ASN A 14 3.26 6.40 6.66
N TRP A 15 3.26 5.24 7.33
CA TRP A 15 2.72 5.11 8.68
C TRP A 15 3.41 6.06 9.67
N GLN A 16 4.74 6.13 9.65
CA GLN A 16 5.49 7.04 10.52
C GLN A 16 5.20 8.50 10.21
N TRP A 17 5.17 8.89 8.93
CA TRP A 17 4.88 10.26 8.53
C TRP A 17 3.50 10.72 8.99
N ILE A 18 2.48 9.88 8.81
CA ILE A 18 1.12 10.16 9.25
C ILE A 18 1.04 10.19 10.78
N ARG A 19 1.70 9.25 11.47
CA ARG A 19 1.66 9.13 12.94
C ARG A 19 2.30 10.31 13.65
N TYR A 20 3.41 10.81 13.10
CA TYR A 20 4.21 11.88 13.70
C TYR A 20 3.99 13.24 13.03
N GLU A 21 3.02 13.35 12.11
CA GLU A 21 2.68 14.57 11.37
C GLU A 21 3.90 15.27 10.77
N VAL A 22 4.76 14.49 10.13
CA VAL A 22 6.02 14.99 9.56
C VAL A 22 5.74 16.10 8.55
N GLU A 23 6.52 17.17 8.62
CA GLU A 23 6.46 18.26 7.66
C GLU A 23 7.38 17.94 6.47
N LEU A 24 6.83 18.02 5.25
CA LEU A 24 7.55 17.82 3.99
C LEU A 24 7.91 19.18 3.39
N ASP A 25 9.19 19.37 3.05
CA ASP A 25 9.73 20.66 2.59
C ASP A 25 9.84 20.75 1.05
N GLY A 26 8.90 20.13 0.32
CA GLY A 26 9.03 19.89 -1.13
C GLY A 26 9.11 21.15 -2.00
N ASP A 27 8.32 22.19 -1.69
CA ASP A 27 8.14 23.36 -2.57
C ASP A 27 8.24 24.71 -1.82
N GLY A 28 8.94 24.75 -0.69
CA GLY A 28 9.19 25.98 0.09
C GLY A 28 8.07 26.41 1.04
N LEU A 29 6.89 25.76 0.99
CA LEU A 29 5.89 25.78 2.05
C LEU A 29 5.80 24.36 2.64
N GLY A 30 6.09 24.23 3.93
CA GLY A 30 6.03 22.94 4.63
C GLY A 30 4.61 22.35 4.60
N VAL A 31 4.49 21.10 4.16
CA VAL A 31 3.21 20.37 4.15
C VAL A 31 3.27 19.25 5.17
N ARG A 32 2.41 19.31 6.19
CA ARG A 32 2.29 18.21 7.16
C ARG A 32 1.58 17.02 6.56
N VAL A 33 2.16 15.84 6.75
CA VAL A 33 1.54 14.58 6.37
C VAL A 33 0.42 14.24 7.34
N ASN A 34 -0.81 14.20 6.82
CA ASN A 34 -1.99 13.72 7.52
C ASN A 34 -2.72 12.69 6.66
N LYS A 35 -3.82 12.12 7.19
CA LYS A 35 -4.57 11.06 6.50
C LYS A 35 -5.20 11.58 5.21
N GLU A 36 -5.72 12.81 5.22
CA GLU A 36 -6.37 13.44 4.09
C GLU A 36 -5.40 13.63 2.91
N LEU A 37 -4.17 14.09 3.20
CA LEU A 37 -3.11 14.20 2.21
C LEU A 37 -2.74 12.82 1.63
N PHE A 38 -2.56 11.84 2.51
CA PHE A 38 -2.19 10.48 2.10
C PHE A 38 -3.27 9.84 1.21
N GLU A 39 -4.55 9.95 1.58
CA GLU A 39 -5.67 9.43 0.80
C GLU A 39 -5.74 10.06 -0.59
N ARG A 40 -5.57 11.38 -0.69
CA ARG A 40 -5.52 12.09 -1.99
C ARG A 40 -4.38 11.57 -2.86
N VAL A 41 -3.17 11.44 -2.31
CA VAL A 41 -2.01 10.94 -3.05
C VAL A 41 -2.24 9.49 -3.51
N VAL A 42 -2.84 8.65 -2.66
CA VAL A 42 -3.21 7.27 -3.04
C VAL A 42 -4.17 7.27 -4.24
N GLU A 43 -5.18 8.13 -4.26
CA GLU A 43 -6.11 8.23 -5.39
C GLU A 43 -5.40 8.64 -6.69
N GLU A 44 -4.57 9.69 -6.63
CA GLU A 44 -3.79 10.17 -7.77
C GLU A 44 -2.85 9.09 -8.34
N GLU A 45 -2.16 8.36 -7.45
CA GLU A 45 -1.27 7.26 -7.82
C GLU A 45 -2.03 6.09 -8.44
N MET A 46 -3.21 5.75 -7.93
CA MET A 46 -4.04 4.70 -8.52
C MET A 46 -4.53 5.05 -9.92
N GLU A 47 -4.88 6.32 -10.18
CA GLU A 47 -5.19 6.79 -11.52
C GLU A 47 -3.98 6.72 -12.46
N ARG A 48 -2.78 7.05 -11.94
CA ARG A 48 -1.54 6.96 -12.72
C ARG A 48 -1.22 5.51 -13.07
N ILE A 49 -1.31 4.60 -12.11
CA ILE A 49 -1.13 3.16 -12.32
C ILE A 49 -2.12 2.63 -13.36
N GLU A 50 -3.40 3.00 -13.30
CA GLU A 50 -4.40 2.57 -14.31
C GLU A 50 -4.00 3.00 -15.73
N LYS A 51 -3.44 4.22 -15.89
CA LYS A 51 -2.94 4.73 -17.17
C LYS A 51 -1.70 3.97 -17.64
N GLU A 52 -0.77 3.65 -16.75
CA GLU A 52 0.49 2.96 -17.07
C GLU A 52 0.29 1.49 -17.43
N VAL A 53 -0.52 0.75 -16.67
CA VAL A 53 -0.72 -0.69 -16.89
C VAL A 53 -1.83 -0.98 -17.89
N GLY A 54 -2.73 -0.01 -18.12
CA GLY A 54 -3.89 -0.10 -18.98
C GLY A 54 -5.13 -0.69 -18.30
N LYS A 55 -6.31 -0.22 -18.73
CA LYS A 55 -7.62 -0.52 -18.12
C LYS A 55 -7.91 -2.00 -17.94
N ASP A 56 -7.57 -2.83 -18.92
CA ASP A 56 -7.87 -4.27 -18.87
C ASP A 56 -7.03 -5.01 -17.83
N LYS A 57 -5.72 -4.68 -17.74
CA LYS A 57 -4.86 -5.26 -16.70
C LYS A 57 -5.22 -4.74 -15.32
N PHE A 58 -5.54 -3.45 -15.23
CA PHE A 58 -5.97 -2.83 -13.97
C PHE A 58 -7.25 -3.46 -13.43
N LYS A 59 -8.27 -3.67 -14.29
CA LYS A 59 -9.54 -4.30 -13.91
C LYS A 59 -9.41 -5.78 -13.56
N LYS A 60 -8.57 -6.52 -14.27
CA LYS A 60 -8.33 -7.95 -14.00
C LYS A 60 -7.41 -8.16 -12.81
N GLY A 61 -6.53 -7.20 -12.53
CA GLY A 61 -5.64 -7.21 -11.39
C GLY A 61 -6.37 -6.82 -10.10
N MET A 62 -5.78 -7.20 -8.96
CA MET A 62 -6.30 -6.90 -7.63
C MET A 62 -5.93 -5.50 -7.13
N TYR A 63 -5.72 -4.53 -8.02
CA TYR A 63 -5.18 -3.21 -7.69
C TYR A 63 -6.03 -2.49 -6.63
N LYS A 64 -7.35 -2.45 -6.83
CA LYS A 64 -8.27 -1.78 -5.89
C LYS A 64 -8.27 -2.42 -4.51
N ASP A 65 -8.30 -3.75 -4.45
CA ASP A 65 -8.34 -4.48 -3.17
C ASP A 65 -7.01 -4.38 -2.43
N ASN A 66 -5.89 -4.46 -3.16
CA ASN A 66 -4.56 -4.31 -2.59
C ASN A 66 -4.29 -2.87 -2.14
N CYS A 67 -4.76 -1.87 -2.89
CA CYS A 67 -4.72 -0.47 -2.47
C CYS A 67 -5.45 -0.27 -1.14
N LYS A 68 -6.69 -0.77 -1.00
CA LYS A 68 -7.42 -0.70 0.28
C LYS A 68 -6.66 -1.32 1.45
N LYS A 69 -6.02 -2.48 1.23
CA LYS A 69 -5.21 -3.15 2.26
C LYS A 69 -3.98 -2.33 2.63
N PHE A 70 -3.27 -1.80 1.63
CA PHE A 70 -2.10 -0.94 1.82
C PHE A 70 -2.46 0.33 2.59
N THR A 71 -3.51 1.05 2.16
CA THR A 71 -4.02 2.25 2.84
C THR A 71 -4.37 1.96 4.30
N LYS A 72 -5.04 0.84 4.58
CA LYS A 72 -5.36 0.42 5.96
C LYS A 72 -4.08 0.21 6.79
N GLN A 73 -3.05 -0.44 6.23
CA GLN A 73 -1.80 -0.67 6.94
C GLN A 73 -1.02 0.62 7.21
N CYS A 74 -1.01 1.56 6.26
CA CYS A 74 -0.36 2.86 6.43
C CYS A 74 -1.08 3.75 7.46
N THR A 75 -2.39 3.56 7.68
CA THR A 75 -3.21 4.44 8.54
C THR A 75 -3.64 3.81 9.86
N ALA A 76 -3.18 2.58 10.13
CA ALA A 76 -3.48 1.83 11.34
C ALA A 76 -2.99 2.56 12.61
N SER A 77 -3.68 2.36 13.73
CA SER A 77 -3.29 2.97 15.02
C SER A 77 -1.96 2.42 15.54
N GLU A 78 -1.70 1.15 15.27
CA GLU A 78 -0.47 0.43 15.61
C GLU A 78 0.16 -0.10 14.33
N LEU A 79 1.49 -0.16 14.30
CA LEU A 79 2.22 -0.69 13.17
C LEU A 79 2.34 -2.20 13.31
N ASP A 80 1.69 -2.95 12.42
CA ASP A 80 1.88 -4.40 12.33
C ASP A 80 3.34 -4.75 12.01
N ASP A 81 3.84 -5.85 12.56
CA ASP A 81 5.23 -6.30 12.34
C ASP A 81 5.54 -6.58 10.86
N PHE A 82 4.61 -7.19 10.13
CA PHE A 82 4.78 -7.55 8.72
C PHE A 82 3.50 -7.37 7.93
N LEU A 83 3.61 -6.75 6.74
CA LEU A 83 2.49 -6.60 5.81
C LEU A 83 1.94 -7.94 5.35
N THR A 84 2.81 -8.96 5.30
CA THR A 84 2.49 -10.29 4.80
C THR A 84 1.50 -11.03 5.68
N LEU A 85 1.44 -10.76 7.00
CA LEU A 85 0.49 -11.41 7.90
C LEU A 85 -0.96 -11.13 7.49
N ALA A 86 -1.26 -9.87 7.14
CA ALA A 86 -2.60 -9.48 6.68
C ALA A 86 -2.95 -10.03 5.28
N VAL A 87 -1.94 -10.37 4.47
CA VAL A 87 -2.11 -10.85 3.10
C VAL A 87 -2.15 -12.39 3.04
N TYR A 88 -1.52 -13.08 3.98
CA TYR A 88 -1.40 -14.53 3.95
C TYR A 88 -2.76 -15.24 4.02
N ASP A 89 -3.68 -14.75 4.86
CA ASP A 89 -5.06 -15.25 4.93
C ASP A 89 -5.76 -15.20 3.57
N HIS A 90 -5.50 -14.14 2.80
CA HIS A 90 -6.05 -13.96 1.47
C HIS A 90 -5.43 -14.93 0.46
N ILE A 91 -4.14 -15.25 0.60
CA ILE A 91 -3.48 -16.26 -0.24
C ILE A 91 -4.07 -17.64 0.04
N VAL A 92 -4.21 -18.01 1.32
CA VAL A 92 -4.76 -19.31 1.72
C VAL A 92 -6.21 -19.47 1.25
N ALA A 93 -7.03 -18.42 1.38
CA ALA A 93 -8.42 -18.44 0.92
C ALA A 93 -8.54 -18.61 -0.61
N HIS A 94 -7.66 -17.97 -1.39
CA HIS A 94 -7.71 -18.00 -2.86
C HIS A 94 -6.91 -19.15 -3.49
N TYR A 95 -5.94 -19.71 -2.78
CA TYR A 95 -5.08 -20.81 -3.24
C TYR A 95 -4.97 -21.93 -2.17
N PRO A 96 -6.08 -22.55 -1.75
CA PRO A 96 -6.09 -23.48 -0.62
C PRO A 96 -5.30 -24.78 -0.84
N ASN A 97 -4.98 -25.15 -2.10
CA ASN A 97 -4.46 -26.48 -2.44
C ASN A 97 -3.16 -26.50 -3.28
N ASN A 98 -2.39 -25.41 -3.35
CA ASN A 98 -1.12 -25.42 -4.09
C ASN A 98 0.04 -26.01 -3.24
N VAL A 99 -0.17 -27.22 -2.73
CA VAL A 99 0.87 -28.02 -2.09
C VAL A 99 1.49 -28.94 -3.16
N SER A 100 2.12 -28.36 -4.18
CA SER A 100 3.15 -29.08 -4.93
C SER A 100 4.41 -29.07 -4.07
N ARG A 101 4.45 -29.94 -3.06
CA ARG A 101 5.71 -30.27 -2.36
C ARG A 101 6.64 -30.96 -3.36
N PRO A 102 7.94 -30.64 -3.40
CA PRO A 102 8.93 -31.58 -3.92
C PRO A 102 8.98 -32.85 -3.06
#